data_AF-A0A9D5C6I8-F1
#
_entry.id   AF-A0A9D5C6I8-F1
#
_cell.length_a   1.000
_cell.length_b   1.000
_cell.length_c   1.000
_cell.angle_alpha   90.00
_cell.angle_beta   90.00
_cell.angle_gamma   90.00
#
_symmetry.space_group_name_H-M   'P 1'
#
loop_
_entity.id
_entity.type
_entity.pdbx_description
1 polymer ?
#
loop_
_entity_poly.entity_id
_entity_poly.type
_entity_poly.pdbx_seq_one_letter_code
_entity_poly.pdbx_strand_id
1 'polypeptide(L)'
;MDREPYAYWKGNPMVSTTRYDLLKCNVSESHDWNARIYVQNWYNESKRGFKDSNLANQCTHRYKIYIEGNAWSVSEKYILACDSMPLLVKPMYYDFFTRDLMPVHHYWPVRDDHKCSSIKFAVEWGNRHKQKAQAIGREASNFIQENLKMDNVYDYMFHLLNEYAKLLRYKPTRPRRAIRLCSESMACHSEGRVKQFMMESMVNVSHDASPCTLPPPFSPVELQMILRRKANSIKQVEKWEESY
;
A
#
# COMPACT_ATOMS: atom_id res chain seq x y z
N MET A 1 -15.29 18.17 -4.17
CA MET A 1 -14.83 16.92 -3.52
C MET A 1 -16.07 16.32 -2.87
N ASP A 2 -16.75 15.46 -3.60
CA ASP A 2 -18.05 14.90 -3.20
C ASP A 2 -17.84 13.59 -2.44
N ARG A 3 -16.95 13.66 -1.44
CA ARG A 3 -16.57 12.55 -0.57
C ARG A 3 -16.73 12.98 0.88
N GLU A 4 -17.06 12.00 1.71
CA GLU A 4 -17.24 12.18 3.15
C GLU A 4 -15.97 12.79 3.79
N PRO A 5 -16.10 13.82 4.64
CA PRO A 5 -14.97 14.60 5.14
C PRO A 5 -14.23 13.93 6.31
N TYR A 6 -14.31 12.60 6.43
CA TYR A 6 -13.74 11.83 7.53
C TYR A 6 -12.65 10.88 7.05
N ALA A 7 -11.77 10.47 7.96
CA ALA A 7 -10.86 9.35 7.71
C ALA A 7 -11.61 8.03 7.78
N TYR A 8 -11.24 7.10 6.90
CA TYR A 8 -11.90 5.80 6.80
C TYR A 8 -10.91 4.65 6.84
N TRP A 9 -11.26 3.63 7.60
CA TRP A 9 -10.61 2.32 7.58
C TRP A 9 -11.65 1.20 7.71
N LYS A 10 -11.48 0.12 6.94
CA LYS A 10 -12.22 -1.13 7.12
C LYS A 10 -11.26 -2.30 7.01
N GLY A 11 -11.17 -3.13 8.05
CA GLY A 11 -10.21 -4.23 8.07
C GLY A 11 -10.36 -5.14 9.28
N ASN A 12 -9.60 -6.23 9.32
CA ASN A 12 -9.58 -7.13 10.46
C ASN A 12 -8.62 -6.56 11.53
N PRO A 13 -9.11 -6.14 12.71
CA PRO A 13 -8.26 -5.58 13.76
C PRO A 13 -7.49 -6.65 14.55
N MET A 14 -7.94 -7.91 14.51
CA MET A 14 -7.42 -8.98 15.37
C MET A 14 -6.07 -9.55 14.91
N VAL A 15 -5.51 -9.03 13.82
CA VAL A 15 -4.23 -9.52 13.25
C VAL A 15 -3.01 -8.77 13.79
N SER A 16 -3.18 -7.72 14.60
CA SER A 16 -2.06 -6.96 15.15
C SER A 16 -2.53 -6.04 16.26
N THR A 17 -1.65 -5.77 17.23
CA THR A 17 -1.91 -4.82 18.32
C THR A 17 -2.19 -3.40 17.81
N THR A 18 -1.45 -2.91 16.80
CA THR A 18 -1.64 -1.55 16.27
C THR A 18 -3.02 -1.35 15.62
N ARG A 19 -3.56 -2.35 14.88
CA ARG A 19 -4.93 -2.29 14.35
C ARG A 19 -6.00 -2.40 15.42
N TYR A 20 -5.77 -3.20 16.45
CA TYR A 20 -6.68 -3.25 17.59
C TYR A 20 -6.75 -1.89 18.30
N ASP A 21 -5.59 -1.27 18.49
CA ASP A 21 -5.48 0.08 19.07
C ASP A 21 -6.15 1.15 18.22
N LEU A 22 -6.07 1.05 16.88
CA LEU A 22 -6.75 1.96 15.96
C LEU A 22 -8.27 2.03 16.19
N LEU A 23 -8.92 0.97 16.69
CA LEU A 23 -10.36 0.99 17.00
C LEU A 23 -10.73 2.08 18.02
N LYS A 24 -9.81 2.46 18.90
CA LYS A 24 -10.02 3.54 19.89
C LYS A 24 -10.18 4.92 19.24
N CYS A 25 -9.74 5.07 17.99
CA CYS A 25 -9.90 6.32 17.25
C CYS A 25 -11.28 6.44 16.59
N ASN A 26 -12.16 5.44 16.70
CA ASN A 26 -13.51 5.55 16.15
C ASN A 26 -14.33 6.55 16.97
N VAL A 27 -15.40 7.07 16.37
CA VAL A 27 -16.34 7.96 17.07
C VAL A 27 -16.95 7.27 18.31
N SER A 28 -17.03 8.00 19.42
CA SER A 28 -17.72 7.62 20.65
C SER A 28 -18.69 8.72 21.08
N GLU A 29 -19.49 8.47 22.13
CA GLU A 29 -20.38 9.48 22.70
C GLU A 29 -19.63 10.72 23.24
N SER A 30 -18.39 10.53 23.70
CA SER A 30 -17.59 11.58 24.35
C SER A 30 -16.58 12.25 23.41
N HIS A 31 -16.24 11.63 22.28
CA HIS A 31 -15.18 12.14 21.41
C HIS A 31 -15.32 11.69 19.95
N ASP A 32 -15.11 12.63 19.01
CA ASP A 32 -14.95 12.32 17.58
C ASP A 32 -13.55 12.70 17.09
N TRP A 33 -12.75 11.69 16.75
CA TRP A 33 -11.42 11.85 16.15
C TRP A 33 -11.47 12.13 14.64
N ASN A 34 -12.66 12.34 14.08
CA ASN A 34 -12.93 12.44 12.64
C ASN A 34 -12.55 11.17 11.86
N ALA A 35 -12.58 10.00 12.50
CA ALA A 35 -12.32 8.71 11.88
C ALA A 35 -13.55 7.79 11.94
N ARG A 36 -13.73 6.98 10.90
CA ARG A 36 -14.80 5.99 10.73
C ARG A 36 -14.15 4.63 10.49
N ILE A 37 -14.17 3.80 11.52
CA ILE A 37 -13.35 2.59 11.61
C ILE A 37 -14.28 1.38 11.72
N TYR A 38 -14.20 0.48 10.74
CA TYR A 38 -15.13 -0.63 10.58
C TYR A 38 -14.40 -1.97 10.64
N VAL A 39 -14.97 -2.92 11.40
CA VAL A 39 -14.41 -4.27 11.52
C VAL A 39 -14.82 -5.12 10.31
N GLN A 40 -13.84 -5.69 9.62
CA GLN A 40 -14.03 -6.66 8.56
C GLN A 40 -13.98 -8.08 9.14
N ASN A 41 -15.15 -8.73 9.22
CA ASN A 41 -15.26 -10.12 9.66
C ASN A 41 -15.20 -11.06 8.44
N TRP A 42 -14.03 -11.63 8.17
CA TRP A 42 -13.81 -12.51 7.01
C TRP A 42 -14.63 -13.81 7.04
N TYR A 43 -15.01 -14.31 8.22
CA TYR A 43 -15.87 -15.49 8.34
C TYR A 43 -17.30 -15.19 7.85
N ASN A 44 -17.84 -14.02 8.17
CA ASN A 44 -19.15 -13.61 7.67
C ASN A 44 -19.10 -13.23 6.19
N GLU A 45 -18.03 -12.57 5.73
CA GLU A 45 -17.86 -12.24 4.31
C GLU A 45 -17.78 -13.47 3.43
N SER A 46 -17.04 -14.51 3.86
CA SER A 46 -16.90 -15.74 3.08
C SER A 46 -18.26 -16.43 2.88
N LYS A 47 -19.11 -16.44 3.90
CA LYS A 47 -20.50 -16.95 3.82
C LYS A 47 -21.39 -16.11 2.90
N ARG A 48 -21.15 -14.80 2.82
CA ARG A 48 -21.96 -13.86 2.00
C ARG A 48 -21.37 -13.62 0.61
N GLY A 49 -20.28 -14.29 0.26
CA GLY A 49 -19.61 -14.16 -1.03
C GLY A 49 -18.87 -12.84 -1.22
N PHE A 50 -18.38 -12.23 -0.15
CA PHE A 50 -17.56 -10.99 -0.16
C PHE A 50 -18.24 -9.75 -0.78
N LYS A 51 -19.57 -9.74 -0.86
CA LYS A 51 -20.35 -8.65 -1.48
C LYS A 51 -20.04 -7.27 -0.89
N ASP A 52 -19.74 -7.21 0.41
CA ASP A 52 -19.46 -5.97 1.14
C ASP A 52 -17.95 -5.68 1.26
N SER A 53 -17.10 -6.45 0.56
CA SER A 53 -15.63 -6.37 0.63
C SER A 53 -14.97 -5.85 -0.66
N ASN A 54 -15.76 -5.36 -1.62
CA ASN A 54 -15.19 -4.74 -2.82
C ASN A 54 -14.37 -3.50 -2.43
N LEU A 55 -13.08 -3.49 -2.80
CA LEU A 55 -12.14 -2.44 -2.43
C LEU A 55 -12.47 -1.09 -3.10
N ALA A 56 -12.96 -1.10 -4.34
CA ALA A 56 -13.33 0.12 -5.06
C ALA A 56 -14.50 0.85 -4.38
N ASN A 57 -15.42 0.09 -3.78
CA ASN A 57 -16.56 0.65 -3.03
C ASN A 57 -16.13 1.34 -1.72
N GLN A 58 -14.85 1.27 -1.34
CA GLN A 58 -14.33 1.90 -0.12
C GLN A 58 -13.65 3.25 -0.37
N CYS A 59 -13.64 3.78 -1.60
CA CYS A 59 -13.05 5.08 -1.95
C CYS A 59 -14.04 6.27 -1.79
N THR A 60 -14.94 6.18 -0.81
CA THR A 60 -16.06 7.14 -0.58
C THR A 60 -15.69 8.32 0.33
N HIS A 61 -14.53 8.26 0.97
CA HIS A 61 -14.08 9.22 1.97
C HIS A 61 -12.88 10.01 1.46
N ARG A 62 -12.71 11.26 1.91
CA ARG A 62 -11.58 12.11 1.51
C ARG A 62 -10.23 11.58 1.98
N TYR A 63 -10.22 10.84 3.08
CA TYR A 63 -9.00 10.31 3.69
C TYR A 63 -9.11 8.81 3.93
N LYS A 64 -8.04 8.08 3.62
CA LYS A 64 -7.98 6.61 3.77
C LYS A 64 -6.80 6.22 4.63
N ILE A 65 -7.07 5.52 5.72
CA ILE A 65 -6.02 5.12 6.68
C ILE A 65 -5.36 3.85 6.17
N TYR A 66 -4.03 3.86 6.09
CA TYR A 66 -3.20 2.68 6.01
C TYR A 66 -2.59 2.38 7.37
N ILE A 67 -2.65 1.10 7.75
CA ILE A 67 -2.06 0.58 8.98
C ILE A 67 -1.65 -0.87 8.76
N GLU A 68 -0.47 -1.22 9.26
CA GLU A 68 0.13 -2.54 9.12
C GLU A 68 -0.66 -3.61 9.87
N GLY A 69 -0.46 -4.88 9.50
CA GLY A 69 -1.03 -6.04 10.19
C GLY A 69 0.09 -6.81 10.90
N ASN A 70 0.17 -8.12 10.64
CA ASN A 70 1.33 -8.92 11.04
C ASN A 70 2.65 -8.42 10.40
N ALA A 71 2.54 -7.87 9.19
CA ALA A 71 3.63 -7.27 8.41
C ALA A 71 3.07 -6.04 7.65
N TRP A 72 3.69 -5.67 6.53
CA TRP A 72 3.07 -4.74 5.57
C TRP A 72 1.71 -5.27 5.12
N SER A 73 0.79 -4.37 4.75
CA SER A 73 -0.55 -4.77 4.33
C SER A 73 -0.78 -4.56 2.84
N VAL A 74 -1.26 -5.59 2.17
CA VAL A 74 -1.62 -5.55 0.74
C VAL A 74 -2.64 -4.47 0.37
N SER A 75 -3.33 -3.89 1.36
CA SER A 75 -4.28 -2.79 1.19
C SER A 75 -3.63 -1.47 0.77
N GLU A 76 -2.33 -1.28 0.99
CA GLU A 76 -1.63 -0.01 0.72
C GLU A 76 -1.83 0.49 -0.70
N LYS A 77 -1.53 -0.36 -1.70
CA LYS A 77 -1.71 -0.01 -3.12
C LYS A 77 -3.14 0.40 -3.49
N TYR A 78 -4.14 -0.24 -2.88
CA TYR A 78 -5.54 0.09 -3.14
C TYR A 78 -5.97 1.39 -2.46
N ILE A 79 -5.39 1.69 -1.30
CA ILE A 79 -5.60 2.97 -0.61
C ILE A 79 -4.98 4.11 -1.42
N LEU A 80 -3.75 3.95 -1.91
CA LEU A 80 -3.06 4.92 -2.75
C LEU A 80 -3.84 5.19 -4.06
N ALA A 81 -4.50 4.18 -4.61
CA ALA A 81 -5.29 4.26 -5.85
C ALA A 81 -6.68 4.93 -5.70
N CYS A 82 -7.10 5.33 -4.51
CA CYS A 82 -8.47 5.81 -4.27
C CYS A 82 -8.70 7.28 -4.66
N ASP A 83 -7.72 8.07 -5.08
CA ASP A 83 -7.74 9.55 -5.12
C ASP A 83 -8.08 10.23 -3.77
N SER A 84 -8.12 9.45 -2.69
CA SER A 84 -8.26 9.94 -1.32
C SER A 84 -6.87 10.25 -0.80
N MET A 85 -6.73 11.28 0.04
CA MET A 85 -5.45 11.54 0.70
C MET A 85 -5.12 10.35 1.63
N PRO A 86 -4.05 9.58 1.34
CA PRO A 86 -3.67 8.43 2.16
C PRO A 86 -3.10 8.92 3.49
N LEU A 87 -3.57 8.36 4.60
CA LEU A 87 -3.02 8.60 5.94
C LEU A 87 -2.23 7.35 6.35
N LEU A 88 -0.91 7.39 6.26
CA LEU A 88 -0.07 6.24 6.59
C LEU A 88 0.38 6.32 8.04
N VAL A 89 -0.19 5.47 8.88
CA VAL A 89 0.33 5.21 10.23
C VAL A 89 1.75 4.69 10.08
N LYS A 90 2.70 5.33 10.75
CA LYS A 90 4.15 5.12 10.60
C LYS A 90 4.49 3.64 10.37
N PRO A 91 4.84 3.24 9.13
CA PRO A 91 5.09 1.85 8.81
C PRO A 91 6.45 1.39 9.34
N MET A 92 6.55 0.11 9.71
CA MET A 92 7.81 -0.56 10.05
C MET A 92 8.33 -1.43 8.91
N TYR A 93 7.44 -1.92 8.05
CA TYR A 93 7.76 -2.82 6.96
C TYR A 93 7.83 -2.07 5.62
N TYR A 94 8.61 -2.63 4.70
CA TYR A 94 8.70 -2.14 3.32
C TYR A 94 8.11 -3.17 2.36
N ASP A 95 7.31 -2.70 1.42
CA ASP A 95 7.05 -3.40 0.17
C ASP A 95 8.07 -2.93 -0.89
N PHE A 96 8.14 -3.59 -2.04
CA PHE A 96 9.17 -3.30 -3.04
C PHE A 96 9.09 -1.86 -3.59
N PHE A 97 7.89 -1.26 -3.61
CA PHE A 97 7.64 0.08 -4.14
C PHE A 97 7.60 1.18 -3.07
N THR A 98 7.46 0.84 -1.79
CA THR A 98 7.15 1.84 -0.75
C THR A 98 8.32 2.77 -0.46
N ARG A 99 9.53 2.38 -0.86
CA ARG A 99 10.73 3.24 -0.77
C ARG A 99 10.68 4.45 -1.69
N ASP A 100 9.80 4.48 -2.68
CA ASP A 100 9.66 5.64 -3.57
C ASP A 100 8.55 6.60 -3.12
N LEU A 101 7.72 6.19 -2.16
CA LEU A 101 6.69 7.05 -1.59
C LEU A 101 7.30 8.21 -0.79
N MET A 102 6.71 9.40 -0.91
CA MET A 102 7.25 10.64 -0.36
C MET A 102 6.18 11.28 0.54
N PRO A 103 6.48 11.54 1.83
CA PRO A 103 5.55 12.19 2.74
C PRO A 103 5.15 13.57 2.22
N VAL A 104 3.89 13.94 2.44
CA VAL A 104 3.24 15.19 2.01
C VAL A 104 3.22 15.38 0.47
N HIS A 105 3.56 14.33 -0.28
CA HIS A 105 3.44 14.28 -1.74
C HIS A 105 2.55 13.11 -2.17
N HIS A 106 2.90 11.88 -1.80
CA HIS A 106 2.11 10.68 -2.08
C HIS A 106 1.20 10.30 -0.90
N TYR A 107 1.47 10.79 0.30
CA TYR A 107 0.68 10.46 1.49
C TYR A 107 0.88 11.47 2.62
N TRP A 108 -0.01 11.44 3.60
CA TRP A 108 0.13 12.15 4.87
C TRP A 108 0.68 11.21 5.97
N PRO A 109 1.82 11.54 6.61
CA PRO A 109 2.35 10.71 7.68
C PRO A 109 1.50 10.83 8.95
N VAL A 110 1.24 9.70 9.61
CA VAL A 110 0.53 9.63 10.89
C VAL A 110 1.43 8.98 11.94
N ARG A 111 1.50 9.60 13.11
CA ARG A 111 2.26 9.10 14.26
C ARG A 111 1.63 7.83 14.82
N ASP A 112 2.41 6.77 15.08
CA ASP A 112 1.87 5.55 15.69
C ASP A 112 1.64 5.73 17.21
N ASP A 113 2.51 6.46 17.90
CA ASP A 113 2.42 6.72 19.34
C ASP A 113 1.24 7.63 19.73
N HIS A 114 0.79 8.51 18.83
CA HIS A 114 -0.32 9.45 19.03
C HIS A 114 -1.35 9.37 17.89
N LYS A 115 -1.66 8.15 17.43
CA LYS A 115 -2.41 7.92 16.18
C LYS A 115 -3.76 8.62 16.08
N CYS A 116 -4.58 8.63 17.14
CA CYS A 116 -5.93 9.20 17.04
C CYS A 116 -5.90 10.72 16.89
N SER A 117 -5.05 11.42 17.65
CA SER A 117 -4.89 12.87 17.54
C SER A 117 -4.20 13.26 16.22
N SER A 118 -3.20 12.50 15.77
CA SER A 118 -2.53 12.71 14.48
C SER A 118 -3.50 12.51 13.30
N ILE A 119 -4.37 11.49 13.34
CA ILE A 119 -5.46 11.31 12.35
C ILE A 119 -6.42 12.50 12.38
N LYS A 120 -6.88 12.90 13.58
CA LYS A 120 -7.80 14.04 13.73
C LYS A 120 -7.21 15.31 13.14
N PHE A 121 -5.95 15.61 13.46
CA PHE A 121 -5.22 16.74 12.92
C PHE A 121 -5.16 16.69 11.38
N ALA A 122 -4.77 15.56 10.81
CA ALA A 122 -4.67 15.37 9.36
C ALA A 122 -6.01 15.64 8.65
N VAL A 123 -7.11 15.13 9.21
CA VAL A 123 -8.46 15.30 8.67
C VAL A 123 -8.89 16.77 8.74
N GLU A 124 -8.67 17.44 9.87
CA GLU A 124 -9.02 18.85 10.03
C GLU A 124 -8.16 19.77 9.15
N TRP A 125 -6.86 19.50 9.07
CA TRP A 125 -5.97 20.19 8.15
C TRP A 125 -6.43 20.01 6.70
N GLY A 126 -6.73 18.78 6.29
CA GLY A 126 -7.17 18.49 4.93
C GLY A 126 -8.51 19.14 4.59
N ASN A 127 -9.43 19.22 5.56
CA ASN A 127 -10.73 19.84 5.36
C ASN A 127 -10.63 21.37 5.24
N ARG A 128 -9.64 21.99 5.89
CA ARG A 128 -9.28 23.41 5.69
C ARG A 128 -8.49 23.64 4.40
N HIS A 129 -7.72 22.65 3.93
CA HIS A 129 -6.84 22.74 2.76
C HIS A 129 -7.23 21.76 1.64
N LYS A 130 -8.52 21.76 1.26
CA LYS A 130 -9.11 20.75 0.37
C LYS A 130 -8.32 20.53 -0.93
N GLN A 131 -7.86 21.61 -1.57
CA GLN A 131 -7.08 21.50 -2.81
C GLN A 131 -5.74 20.79 -2.60
N LYS A 132 -5.03 21.08 -1.50
CA LYS A 132 -3.76 20.42 -1.16
C LYS A 132 -3.98 18.94 -0.82
N ALA A 133 -5.01 18.63 -0.03
CA ALA A 133 -5.39 17.25 0.26
C ALA A 133 -5.74 16.48 -1.02
N GLN A 134 -6.45 17.13 -1.97
CA GLN A 134 -6.74 16.52 -3.27
C GLN A 134 -5.48 16.23 -4.07
N ALA A 135 -4.55 17.17 -4.10
CA ALA A 135 -3.29 17.01 -4.82
C ALA A 135 -2.53 15.79 -4.29
N ILE A 136 -2.41 15.63 -2.97
CA ILE A 136 -1.75 14.45 -2.37
C ILE A 136 -2.45 13.16 -2.77
N GLY A 137 -3.80 13.13 -2.72
CA GLY A 137 -4.57 11.95 -3.13
C GLY A 137 -4.39 11.59 -4.60
N ARG A 138 -4.35 12.59 -5.49
CA ARG A 138 -4.12 12.40 -6.92
C ARG A 138 -2.70 11.93 -7.23
N GLU A 139 -1.69 12.53 -6.60
CA GLU A 139 -0.30 12.08 -6.76
C GLU A 139 -0.11 10.64 -6.28
N ALA A 140 -0.80 10.23 -5.20
CA ALA A 140 -0.82 8.83 -4.77
C ALA A 140 -1.38 7.89 -5.85
N SER A 141 -2.48 8.29 -6.49
CA SER A 141 -3.13 7.48 -7.53
C SER A 141 -2.33 7.47 -8.83
N ASN A 142 -1.74 8.60 -9.22
CA ASN A 142 -0.81 8.69 -10.34
C ASN A 142 0.39 7.76 -10.15
N PHE A 143 0.98 7.72 -8.95
CA PHE A 143 2.06 6.79 -8.63
C PHE A 143 1.64 5.33 -8.87
N ILE A 144 0.43 4.94 -8.47
CA ILE A 144 -0.05 3.56 -8.73
C ILE A 144 -0.22 3.29 -10.22
N GLN A 145 -0.77 4.24 -10.97
CA GLN A 145 -1.05 4.08 -12.41
C GLN A 145 0.23 4.06 -13.24
N GLU A 146 1.23 4.87 -12.90
CA GLU A 146 2.44 5.05 -13.71
C GLU A 146 3.63 4.23 -13.21
N ASN A 147 3.85 4.19 -11.89
CA ASN A 147 5.02 3.55 -11.30
C ASN A 147 4.73 2.10 -10.87
N LEU A 148 3.49 1.78 -10.47
CA LEU A 148 3.10 0.43 -10.02
C LEU A 148 2.23 -0.33 -11.04
N LYS A 149 2.36 -0.02 -12.33
CA LYS A 149 1.74 -0.80 -13.41
C LYS A 149 2.41 -2.17 -13.59
N MET A 150 1.67 -3.12 -14.16
CA MET A 150 2.12 -4.51 -14.30
C MET A 150 3.45 -4.65 -15.06
N ASP A 151 3.69 -3.83 -16.08
CA ASP A 151 4.96 -3.83 -16.81
C ASP A 151 6.15 -3.60 -15.87
N ASN A 152 6.05 -2.59 -14.98
CA ASN A 152 7.10 -2.28 -14.02
C ASN A 152 7.23 -3.35 -12.92
N VAL A 153 6.13 -4.01 -12.55
CA VAL A 153 6.16 -5.13 -11.59
C VAL A 153 6.95 -6.30 -12.17
N TYR A 154 6.67 -6.69 -13.41
CA TYR A 154 7.41 -7.77 -14.08
C TYR A 154 8.86 -7.38 -14.36
N ASP A 155 9.12 -6.13 -14.73
CA ASP A 155 10.47 -5.59 -14.93
C ASP A 155 11.30 -5.64 -13.63
N TYR A 156 10.71 -5.21 -12.51
CA TYR A 156 11.32 -5.34 -11.18
C TYR A 156 11.65 -6.80 -10.84
N MET A 157 10.71 -7.72 -11.05
CA MET A 157 10.93 -9.15 -10.78
C MET A 157 12.05 -9.73 -11.65
N PHE A 158 12.08 -9.39 -12.94
CA PHE A 158 13.12 -9.82 -13.86
C PHE A 158 14.49 -9.33 -13.42
N HIS A 159 14.63 -8.02 -13.18
CA HIS A 159 15.90 -7.43 -12.76
C HIS A 159 16.37 -7.95 -11.40
N LEU A 160 15.46 -8.11 -10.44
CA LEU A 160 15.79 -8.69 -9.14
C LEU A 160 16.42 -10.09 -9.28
N LEU A 161 15.79 -10.97 -10.06
CA LEU A 161 16.28 -12.33 -10.27
C LEU A 161 17.59 -12.34 -11.09
N ASN A 162 17.69 -11.49 -12.12
CA ASN A 162 18.87 -11.39 -12.97
C ASN A 162 20.09 -10.88 -12.20
N GLU A 163 19.96 -9.80 -11.43
CA GLU A 163 21.06 -9.27 -10.61
C GLU A 163 21.44 -10.24 -9.48
N TYR A 164 20.46 -10.89 -8.86
CA TYR A 164 20.72 -11.93 -7.85
C TYR A 164 21.52 -13.11 -8.44
N ALA A 165 21.19 -13.56 -9.64
CA ALA A 165 21.89 -14.67 -10.30
C ALA A 165 23.38 -14.37 -10.55
N LYS A 166 23.75 -13.11 -10.79
CA LYS A 166 25.17 -12.69 -10.95
C LYS A 166 25.99 -12.86 -9.66
N LEU A 167 25.34 -12.94 -8.50
CA LEU A 167 26.02 -13.16 -7.21
C LEU A 167 26.36 -14.64 -6.96
N LEU A 168 25.84 -15.56 -7.78
CA LEU A 168 26.09 -16.99 -7.62
C LEU A 168 27.56 -17.31 -7.86
N ARG A 169 28.20 -17.93 -6.87
CA ARG A 169 29.60 -18.38 -6.94
C ARG A 169 29.74 -19.82 -7.45
N TYR A 170 28.67 -20.39 -7.99
CA TYR A 170 28.61 -21.75 -8.49
C TYR A 170 27.66 -21.84 -9.67
N LYS A 171 27.80 -22.88 -10.50
CA LYS A 171 26.86 -23.19 -11.58
C LYS A 171 25.70 -24.02 -11.02
N PRO A 172 24.45 -23.52 -11.04
CA PRO A 172 23.31 -24.29 -10.55
C PRO A 172 23.12 -25.59 -11.34
N THR A 173 22.75 -26.66 -10.62
CA THR A 173 22.37 -27.95 -11.22
C THR A 173 20.96 -28.31 -10.77
N ARG A 174 20.20 -29.01 -11.63
CA ARG A 174 18.84 -29.43 -11.31
C ARG A 174 18.85 -30.50 -10.22
N PRO A 175 18.20 -30.28 -9.06
CA PRO A 175 18.07 -31.32 -8.05
C PRO A 175 17.33 -32.55 -8.59
N ARG A 176 17.74 -33.77 -8.18
CA ARG A 176 17.13 -35.03 -8.69
C ARG A 176 15.62 -35.12 -8.44
N ARG A 177 15.14 -34.49 -7.35
CA ARG A 177 13.72 -34.47 -6.94
C ARG A 177 12.97 -33.20 -7.37
N ALA A 178 13.60 -32.34 -8.18
CA ALA A 178 12.93 -31.15 -8.67
C ALA A 178 11.77 -31.53 -9.59
N ILE A 179 10.60 -30.95 -9.34
CA ILE A 179 9.42 -31.08 -10.19
C ILE A 179 9.41 -29.88 -11.14
N ARG A 180 9.23 -30.14 -12.43
CA ARG A 180 9.08 -29.07 -13.43
C ARG A 180 7.73 -28.39 -13.23
N LEU A 181 7.75 -27.06 -13.09
CA LEU A 181 6.56 -26.23 -13.14
C LEU A 181 6.48 -25.55 -14.51
N CYS A 182 5.34 -25.70 -15.18
CA CYS A 182 4.91 -24.95 -16.37
C CYS A 182 3.60 -24.21 -16.05
N SER A 183 3.28 -23.16 -16.80
CA SER A 183 2.03 -22.37 -16.71
C SER A 183 0.79 -23.26 -16.62
N GLU A 184 0.70 -24.25 -17.52
CA GLU A 184 -0.43 -25.16 -17.66
C GLU A 184 -0.52 -26.11 -16.46
N SER A 185 0.63 -26.55 -15.94
CA SER A 185 0.70 -27.47 -14.81
C SER A 185 0.35 -26.80 -13.47
N MET A 186 0.60 -25.49 -13.32
CA MET A 186 0.29 -24.77 -12.08
C MET A 186 -1.22 -24.68 -11.84
N ALA A 187 -2.01 -24.46 -12.89
CA ALA A 187 -3.47 -24.36 -12.78
C ALA A 187 -4.17 -25.74 -12.76
N CYS A 188 -3.49 -26.82 -13.16
CA CYS A 188 -4.10 -28.13 -13.38
C CYS A 188 -4.72 -28.74 -12.11
N HIS A 189 -4.00 -28.67 -10.99
CA HIS A 189 -4.43 -29.22 -9.69
C HIS A 189 -5.22 -28.22 -8.83
N SER A 190 -5.40 -27.00 -9.31
CA SER A 190 -6.15 -25.97 -8.61
C SER A 190 -7.62 -26.05 -8.95
N GLU A 191 -8.50 -25.65 -8.03
CA GLU A 191 -9.95 -25.64 -8.22
C GLU A 191 -10.57 -24.28 -7.90
N GLY A 192 -11.82 -24.09 -8.33
CA GLY A 192 -12.61 -22.88 -8.05
C GLY A 192 -11.90 -21.58 -8.43
N ARG A 193 -11.96 -20.59 -7.54
CA ARG A 193 -11.38 -19.25 -7.75
C ARG A 193 -9.86 -19.26 -7.93
N VAL A 194 -9.15 -20.19 -7.28
CA VAL A 194 -7.69 -20.27 -7.41
C VAL A 194 -7.33 -20.65 -8.85
N LYS A 195 -8.00 -21.65 -9.42
CA LYS A 195 -7.82 -22.01 -10.82
C LYS A 195 -8.13 -20.85 -11.74
N GLN A 196 -9.26 -20.17 -11.52
CA GLN A 196 -9.65 -19.01 -12.32
C GLN A 196 -8.55 -17.94 -12.34
N PHE A 197 -8.06 -17.49 -11.18
CA PHE A 197 -7.02 -16.47 -11.12
C PHE A 197 -5.70 -16.92 -11.75
N MET A 198 -5.31 -18.19 -11.58
CA MET A 198 -4.11 -18.72 -12.25
C MET A 198 -4.26 -18.69 -13.77
N MET A 199 -5.43 -19.07 -14.29
CA MET A 199 -5.71 -19.06 -15.74
C MET A 199 -5.75 -17.62 -16.28
N GLU A 200 -6.35 -16.68 -15.54
CA GLU A 200 -6.39 -15.25 -15.90
C GLU A 200 -5.00 -14.61 -15.88
N SER A 201 -4.07 -15.10 -15.06
CA SER A 201 -2.68 -14.63 -15.02
C SER A 201 -1.75 -15.27 -16.05
N MET A 202 -2.25 -16.17 -16.91
CA MET A 202 -1.41 -16.79 -17.93
C MET A 202 -0.96 -15.76 -18.96
N VAL A 203 0.34 -15.78 -19.26
CA VAL A 203 0.92 -14.94 -20.30
C VAL A 203 0.56 -15.54 -21.65
N ASN A 204 -0.41 -14.94 -22.33
CA ASN A 204 -0.89 -15.41 -23.64
C ASN A 204 -0.07 -14.86 -24.81
N VAL A 205 0.70 -13.79 -24.60
CA VAL A 205 1.56 -13.15 -25.61
C VAL A 205 2.86 -12.73 -24.95
N SER A 206 4.00 -13.16 -25.48
CA SER A 206 5.29 -12.59 -25.13
C SER A 206 5.48 -11.29 -25.91
N HIS A 207 5.75 -10.19 -25.21
CA HIS A 207 6.20 -8.97 -25.88
C HIS A 207 7.62 -9.20 -26.39
N ASP A 208 7.88 -8.95 -27.68
CA ASP A 208 9.22 -9.02 -28.30
C ASP A 208 10.14 -7.85 -27.90
N ALA A 209 9.68 -6.98 -26.99
CA ALA A 209 10.48 -5.89 -26.47
C ALA A 209 11.59 -6.45 -25.58
N SER A 210 12.81 -5.95 -25.78
CA SER A 210 13.90 -6.23 -24.84
C SER A 210 13.51 -5.73 -23.43
N PRO A 211 13.96 -6.41 -22.35
CA PRO A 211 13.75 -5.92 -21.00
C PRO A 211 14.21 -4.47 -20.88
N CYS A 212 13.55 -3.69 -20.02
CA CYS A 212 13.98 -2.32 -19.77
C CYS A 212 15.43 -2.32 -19.26
N THR A 213 16.13 -1.21 -19.46
CA THR A 213 17.45 -1.05 -18.85
C THR A 213 17.26 -0.60 -17.42
N LEU A 214 17.69 -1.42 -16.46
CA LEU A 214 17.69 -1.03 -15.05
C LEU A 214 18.53 0.26 -14.89
N PRO A 215 17.96 1.34 -14.36
CA PRO A 215 18.72 2.56 -14.13
C PRO A 215 19.87 2.29 -13.14
N PRO A 216 20.97 3.06 -13.22
CA PRO A 216 22.04 2.95 -12.25
C PRO A 216 21.53 3.22 -10.83
N PRO A 217 22.13 2.60 -9.80
CA PRO A 217 21.76 2.86 -8.42
C PRO A 217 22.05 4.33 -8.06
N PHE A 218 21.26 4.87 -7.13
CA PHE A 218 21.53 6.20 -6.57
C PHE A 218 22.95 6.27 -5.99
N SER A 219 23.63 7.39 -6.24
CA SER A 219 24.85 7.72 -5.52
C SER A 219 24.56 7.89 -4.03
N PRO A 220 25.57 7.72 -3.14
CA PRO A 220 25.39 7.93 -1.71
C PRO A 220 24.82 9.32 -1.35
N VAL A 221 25.17 10.35 -2.12
CA VAL A 221 24.71 11.73 -1.92
C VAL A 221 23.22 11.86 -2.28
N GLU A 222 22.80 11.35 -3.45
CA GLU A 222 21.40 11.38 -3.87
C GLU A 222 20.50 10.64 -2.88
N LEU A 223 20.93 9.45 -2.45
CA LEU A 223 20.19 8.66 -1.47
C LEU A 223 20.05 9.43 -0.14
N GLN A 224 21.13 10.05 0.34
CA GLN A 224 21.09 10.85 1.56
C GLN A 224 20.14 12.06 1.42
N MET A 225 20.13 12.72 0.27
CA MET A 225 19.21 13.83 0.00
C MET A 225 17.75 13.38 0.02
N ILE A 226 17.42 12.24 -0.60
CA ILE A 226 16.06 11.67 -0.58
C ILE A 226 15.63 11.34 0.86
N LEU A 227 16.49 10.66 1.62
CA LEU A 227 16.21 10.30 3.01
C LEU A 227 16.02 11.54 3.89
N ARG A 228 16.87 12.56 3.73
CA ARG A 228 16.75 13.83 4.46
C ARG A 228 15.47 14.57 4.10
N ARG A 229 15.09 14.59 2.82
CA ARG A 229 13.82 15.19 2.37
C ARG A 229 12.63 14.51 3.04
N LYS A 230 12.58 13.17 3.04
CA LYS A 230 11.54 12.41 3.72
C LYS A 230 11.46 12.73 5.22
N ALA A 231 12.59 12.69 5.91
CA ALA A 231 12.66 12.97 7.34
C ALA A 231 12.21 14.42 7.66
N ASN A 232 12.62 15.39 6.85
CA ASN A 232 12.23 16.79 7.03
C ASN A 232 10.71 16.99 6.82
N SER A 233 10.12 16.37 5.81
CA SER A 233 8.67 16.46 5.56
C SER A 233 7.85 15.86 6.71
N ILE A 234 8.28 14.72 7.26
CA ILE A 234 7.63 14.13 8.45
C ILE A 234 7.77 15.06 9.65
N LYS A 235 8.98 15.53 9.93
CA LYS A 235 9.25 16.45 11.06
C LYS A 235 8.46 17.75 10.95
N GLN A 236 8.19 18.24 9.74
CA GLN A 236 7.36 19.42 9.52
C GLN A 236 5.91 19.17 9.92
N VAL A 237 5.34 18.01 9.57
CA VAL A 237 3.98 17.62 9.98
C VAL A 237 3.91 17.47 11.50
N GLU A 238 4.88 16.79 12.11
CA GLU A 238 4.95 16.62 13.57
C GLU A 238 4.96 17.98 14.31
N LYS A 239 5.72 18.96 13.80
CA LYS A 239 5.72 20.33 14.36
C LYS A 239 4.36 21.02 14.23
N TRP A 240 3.64 20.79 13.13
CA TRP A 240 2.30 21.36 12.97
C TRP A 240 1.31 20.73 13.95
N GLU A 241 1.43 19.42 14.20
CA GLU A 241 0.64 18.69 15.20
C GLU A 241 0.92 19.18 16.62
N GLU A 242 2.17 19.47 16.98
CA GLU A 242 2.54 19.99 18.30
C GLU A 242 2.03 21.42 18.56
N SER A 243 1.76 22.17 17.49
CA SER A 243 1.22 23.54 17.57
C SER A 243 -0.32 23.61 17.52
N TYR A 244 -0.98 22.46 17.39
CA TYR A 244 -2.43 22.31 17.27
C TYR A 244 -3.07 21.99 18.62
#